data_AF-A0A9D7NAM1-F1
#
_entry.id   AF-A0A9D7NAM1-F1
#
_cell.length_a   1.000
_cell.length_b   1.000
_cell.length_c   1.000
_cell.angle_alpha   90.00
_cell.angle_beta   90.00
_cell.angle_gamma   90.00
#
_symmetry.space_group_name_H-M   'P 1'
#
loop_
_entity.id
_entity.type
_entity.pdbx_description
1 polymer ?
#
loop_
_entity_poly.entity_id
_entity_poly.type
_entity_poly.pdbx_seq_one_letter_code
_entity_poly.pdbx_strand_id
1 'polypeptide(L)'
;MSDASATEPAFHVFETAPCREDQDRARAIARAFEQDLRASPAAARRERRAGLQLALEWFVLLAVSLVLIYGPLPLLAKALLLVPWSLYAALAFDNITHYANHWPLFGVRALDSLWRWSGVLVFYHPLEIRAIHNDHHRAYARADNDEKIFGARERGKSFALYLVHGALGGLRSLVPWRAMDASVANLRSKRPDQHREIVLQRWTSALFFAVIVWLAPLETLALYVPAILLMGSLGSLVMNLTDHIPGDAHHPFRLATYLQPSTRAERFYDAVNHHTAATHLSHHLYPNVHWVHLPALQARLAPIYERQAAPRSLLLNSTLLGNPLAFASVLRVLRERRFEGAAP
;
A
#
# COMPACT_ATOMS: atom_id res chain seq x y z
N MET A 1 -31.06 15.40 -1.29
CA MET A 1 -32.16 15.02 -0.38
C MET A 1 -32.71 13.68 -0.85
N SER A 2 -32.91 12.76 0.12
CA SER A 2 -33.48 11.39 0.08
C SER A 2 -32.94 10.43 -1.01
N ASP A 3 -32.09 9.47 -0.63
CA ASP A 3 -32.44 8.13 -0.11
C ASP A 3 -32.97 7.17 -1.18
N ALA A 4 -32.23 6.08 -1.42
CA ALA A 4 -32.78 4.73 -1.50
C ALA A 4 -31.69 3.68 -1.75
N SER A 5 -31.48 2.86 -0.72
CA SER A 5 -31.22 1.42 -0.76
C SER A 5 -30.19 0.90 -1.78
N ALA A 6 -28.93 0.86 -1.35
CA ALA A 6 -28.07 -0.24 -1.76
C ALA A 6 -28.63 -1.50 -1.09
N THR A 7 -29.36 -2.31 -1.86
CA THR A 7 -29.70 -3.67 -1.50
C THR A 7 -28.40 -4.41 -1.16
N GLU A 8 -28.30 -4.87 0.09
CA GLU A 8 -27.23 -5.77 0.52
C GLU A 8 -27.25 -7.02 -0.37
N PRO A 9 -26.16 -7.35 -1.08
CA PRO A 9 -26.09 -8.65 -1.73
C PRO A 9 -26.07 -9.73 -0.65
N ALA A 10 -27.00 -10.68 -0.77
CA ALA A 10 -27.09 -11.84 0.11
C ALA A 10 -25.79 -12.66 0.03
N PHE A 11 -25.10 -12.77 1.16
CA PHE A 11 -23.87 -13.51 1.36
C PHE A 11 -24.17 -15.02 1.33
N HIS A 12 -23.61 -15.74 0.36
CA HIS A 12 -23.51 -17.21 0.41
C HIS A 12 -22.05 -17.63 0.20
N VAL A 13 -21.18 -17.17 1.11
CA VAL A 13 -19.97 -17.92 1.48
C VAL A 13 -20.36 -18.67 2.75
N PHE A 14 -19.89 -19.91 2.93
CA PHE A 14 -20.16 -20.72 4.12
C PHE A 14 -19.52 -20.08 5.37
N GLU A 15 -20.09 -18.97 5.83
CA GLU A 15 -19.77 -18.38 7.12
C GLU A 15 -20.35 -19.31 8.18
N THR A 16 -19.46 -19.97 8.93
CA THR A 16 -19.88 -20.65 10.14
C THR A 16 -20.57 -19.62 11.05
N ALA A 17 -21.64 -20.01 11.74
CA ALA A 17 -22.37 -19.10 12.64
C ALA A 17 -21.45 -18.31 13.60
N PRO A 18 -20.34 -18.88 14.14
CA PRO A 18 -19.37 -18.14 14.94
C PRO A 18 -18.66 -16.98 14.22
N CYS A 19 -18.40 -17.08 12.92
CA CYS A 19 -17.74 -16.01 12.16
C CYS A 19 -18.67 -14.79 12.00
N ARG A 20 -19.95 -15.02 11.73
CA ARG A 20 -20.95 -13.95 11.58
C ARG A 20 -21.16 -13.17 12.86
N GLU A 21 -21.27 -13.85 14.01
CA GLU A 21 -21.39 -13.19 15.32
C GLU A 21 -20.18 -12.29 15.63
N ASP A 22 -18.96 -12.80 15.38
CA ASP A 22 -17.75 -12.03 15.58
C ASP A 22 -17.64 -10.84 14.60
N GLN A 23 -18.13 -10.96 13.36
CA GLN A 23 -18.24 -9.83 12.44
C GLN A 23 -19.18 -8.73 12.96
N ASP A 24 -20.37 -9.10 13.41
CA ASP A 24 -21.34 -8.14 13.92
C ASP A 24 -20.83 -7.46 15.19
N ARG A 25 -20.19 -8.22 16.08
CA ARG A 25 -19.50 -7.69 17.25
C ARG A 25 -18.38 -6.73 16.87
N ALA A 26 -17.52 -7.09 15.91
CA ALA A 26 -16.43 -6.26 15.45
C ALA A 26 -16.96 -4.95 14.84
N ARG A 27 -18.03 -4.99 14.05
CA ARG A 27 -18.72 -3.81 13.51
C ARG A 27 -19.27 -2.91 14.61
N ALA A 28 -19.88 -3.48 15.65
CA ALA A 28 -20.38 -2.71 16.79
C ALA A 28 -19.25 -1.98 17.52
N ILE A 29 -18.12 -2.67 17.77
CA ILE A 29 -16.92 -2.08 18.38
C ILE A 29 -16.39 -0.93 17.53
N ALA A 30 -16.25 -1.13 16.21
CA ALA A 30 -15.73 -0.12 15.30
C ALA A 30 -16.66 1.11 15.21
N ARG A 31 -17.98 0.91 15.14
CA ARG A 31 -18.95 2.01 15.12
C ARG A 31 -18.89 2.85 16.40
N ALA A 32 -18.86 2.20 17.57
CA ALA A 32 -18.70 2.91 18.84
C ALA A 32 -17.38 3.70 18.89
N PHE A 33 -16.29 3.08 18.44
CA PHE A 33 -14.99 3.75 18.37
C PHE A 33 -14.99 4.96 17.42
N GLU A 34 -15.59 4.85 16.23
CA GLU A 34 -15.72 5.98 15.31
C GLU A 34 -16.56 7.12 15.90
N GLN A 35 -17.63 6.80 16.64
CA GLN A 35 -18.44 7.81 17.34
C GLN A 35 -17.61 8.56 18.38
N ASP A 36 -16.82 7.83 19.19
CA ASP A 36 -15.89 8.43 20.16
C ASP A 36 -14.88 9.37 19.48
N LEU A 37 -14.31 8.95 18.34
CA LEU A 37 -13.33 9.75 17.60
C LEU A 37 -13.94 11.03 17.03
N ARG A 38 -15.14 10.95 16.42
CA ARG A 38 -15.83 12.11 15.84
C ARG A 38 -16.19 13.16 16.90
N ALA A 39 -16.47 12.71 18.13
CA ALA A 39 -16.75 13.60 19.25
C ALA A 39 -15.49 14.24 19.87
N SER A 40 -14.28 13.79 19.48
CA SER A 40 -13.02 14.18 20.13
C SER A 40 -12.23 15.23 19.33
N PRO A 41 -12.12 16.49 19.81
CA PRO A 41 -11.24 17.49 19.20
C PRO A 41 -9.76 17.10 19.25
N ALA A 42 -9.37 16.27 20.22
CA ALA A 42 -8.01 15.75 20.33
C ALA A 42 -7.70 14.76 19.18
N ALA A 43 -8.66 13.92 18.78
CA ALA A 43 -8.52 13.02 17.64
C ALA A 43 -8.29 13.82 16.35
N ALA A 44 -9.16 14.78 16.03
CA ALA A 44 -9.02 15.62 14.84
C ALA A 44 -7.68 16.38 14.78
N ARG A 45 -7.15 16.85 15.92
CA ARG A 45 -5.82 17.48 15.98
C ARG A 45 -4.70 16.47 15.71
N ARG A 46 -4.84 15.24 16.19
CA ARG A 46 -3.87 14.17 15.95
C ARG A 46 -3.84 13.77 14.48
N GLU A 47 -5.00 13.59 13.86
CA GLU A 47 -5.14 13.30 12.41
C GLU A 47 -4.46 14.38 11.56
N ARG A 48 -4.73 15.67 11.83
CA ARG A 48 -4.09 16.77 11.11
C ARG A 48 -2.57 16.78 11.25
N ARG A 49 -2.05 16.56 12.47
CA ARG A 49 -0.60 16.49 12.71
C ARG A 49 0.03 15.33 11.96
N ALA A 50 -0.63 14.18 11.97
CA ALA A 50 -0.17 12.98 11.28
C ALA A 50 -0.15 13.18 9.74
N GLY A 51 -1.19 13.82 9.19
CA GLY A 51 -1.21 14.18 7.76
C GLY A 51 -0.09 15.14 7.36
N LEU A 52 0.21 16.15 8.19
CA LEU A 52 1.34 17.06 7.96
C LEU A 52 2.69 16.34 8.04
N GLN A 53 2.84 15.40 8.98
CA GLN A 53 4.05 14.59 9.11
C GLN A 53 4.28 13.73 7.85
N LEU A 54 3.26 13.02 7.38
CA LEU A 54 3.36 12.22 6.14
C LEU A 54 3.66 13.07 4.92
N ALA A 55 3.07 14.27 4.85
CA ALA A 55 3.36 15.20 3.75
C ALA A 55 4.81 15.69 3.80
N LEU A 56 5.32 16.05 4.99
CA LEU A 56 6.72 16.44 5.15
C LEU A 56 7.65 15.29 4.75
N GLU A 57 7.36 14.09 5.24
CA GLU A 57 8.14 12.91 4.91
C GLU A 57 8.15 12.62 3.41
N TRP A 58 7.00 12.70 2.73
CA TRP A 58 6.91 12.57 1.28
C TRP A 58 7.89 13.49 0.55
N PHE A 59 7.92 14.78 0.91
CA PHE A 59 8.82 15.74 0.27
C PHE A 59 10.29 15.51 0.64
N VAL A 60 10.58 15.07 1.87
CA VAL A 60 11.94 14.69 2.30
C VAL A 60 12.42 13.47 1.51
N LEU A 61 11.57 12.45 1.35
CA LEU A 61 11.87 11.25 0.57
C LEU A 61 12.19 11.60 -0.88
N LEU A 62 11.39 12.49 -1.49
CA LEU A 62 11.65 12.98 -2.85
C LEU A 62 12.99 13.71 -2.93
N ALA A 63 13.22 14.68 -2.05
CA ALA A 63 14.42 15.50 -2.07
C ALA A 63 15.69 14.65 -1.88
N VAL A 64 15.70 13.76 -0.89
CA VAL A 64 16.84 12.88 -0.63
C VAL A 64 17.07 11.91 -1.79
N SER A 65 16.00 11.35 -2.37
CA SER A 65 16.13 10.49 -3.56
C SER A 65 16.80 11.23 -4.72
N LEU A 66 16.35 12.46 -5.02
CA LEU A 66 16.92 13.27 -6.09
C LEU A 66 18.37 13.69 -5.80
N VAL A 67 18.70 14.03 -4.55
CA VAL A 67 20.07 14.37 -4.14
C VAL A 67 21.00 13.16 -4.21
N LEU A 68 20.56 11.97 -3.80
CA LEU A 68 21.37 10.75 -3.89
C LEU A 68 21.65 10.37 -5.35
N ILE A 69 20.70 10.61 -6.25
CA ILE A 69 20.85 10.28 -7.67
C ILE A 69 21.67 11.35 -8.41
N TYR A 70 21.26 12.61 -8.32
CA TYR A 70 21.77 13.71 -9.15
C TYR A 70 22.75 14.65 -8.42
N GLY A 71 22.90 14.51 -7.11
CA GLY A 71 23.84 15.32 -6.34
C GLY A 71 25.31 14.96 -6.62
N PRO A 72 26.26 15.81 -6.19
CA PRO A 72 27.69 15.65 -6.45
C PRO A 72 28.36 14.63 -5.51
N LEU A 73 27.75 13.45 -5.34
CA LEU A 73 28.31 12.36 -4.54
C LEU A 73 29.18 11.43 -5.41
N PRO A 74 30.27 10.84 -4.86
CA PRO A 74 31.01 9.79 -5.55
C PRO A 74 30.11 8.62 -5.93
N LEU A 75 30.31 8.03 -7.11
CA LEU A 75 29.46 6.96 -7.64
C LEU A 75 29.34 5.76 -6.67
N LEU A 76 30.43 5.40 -6.00
CA LEU A 76 30.42 4.32 -5.00
C LEU A 76 29.50 4.65 -3.81
N ALA A 77 29.54 5.89 -3.32
CA ALA A 77 28.65 6.34 -2.24
C ALA A 77 27.19 6.32 -2.69
N LYS A 78 26.90 6.77 -3.93
CA LYS A 78 25.55 6.67 -4.51
C LYS A 78 25.09 5.21 -4.55
N ALA A 79 25.89 4.30 -5.09
CA ALA A 79 25.52 2.89 -5.21
C ALA A 79 25.24 2.23 -3.84
N LEU A 80 26.07 2.50 -2.84
CA LEU A 80 25.93 1.93 -1.50
C LEU A 80 24.71 2.48 -0.74
N LEU A 81 24.39 3.76 -0.92
CA LEU A 81 23.26 4.39 -0.23
C LEU A 81 21.93 4.19 -0.97
N LEU A 82 21.94 4.15 -2.31
CA LEU A 82 20.72 4.08 -3.10
C LEU A 82 19.97 2.77 -2.92
N VAL A 83 20.63 1.63 -2.79
CA VAL A 83 19.91 0.35 -2.62
C VAL A 83 19.07 0.33 -1.32
N PRO A 84 19.66 0.53 -0.12
CA PRO A 84 18.87 0.55 1.12
C PRO A 84 17.88 1.71 1.15
N TRP A 85 18.26 2.88 0.61
CA TRP A 85 17.38 4.03 0.50
C TRP A 85 16.17 3.76 -0.38
N SER A 86 16.34 3.14 -1.54
CA SER A 86 15.26 2.87 -2.49
C SER A 86 14.24 1.89 -1.93
N LEU A 87 14.72 0.87 -1.21
CA LEU A 87 13.86 -0.06 -0.49
C LEU A 87 13.03 0.68 0.57
N TYR A 88 13.69 1.50 1.41
CA TYR A 88 12.98 2.30 2.43
C TYR A 88 11.98 3.28 1.80
N ALA A 89 12.45 4.09 0.85
CA ALA A 89 11.66 5.13 0.22
C ALA A 89 10.45 4.57 -0.53
N ALA A 90 10.60 3.43 -1.21
CA ALA A 90 9.49 2.79 -1.89
C ALA A 90 8.40 2.33 -0.93
N LEU A 91 8.77 1.73 0.21
CA LEU A 91 7.81 1.36 1.25
C LEU A 91 7.12 2.59 1.80
N ALA A 92 7.89 3.63 2.14
CA ALA A 92 7.35 4.85 2.70
C ALA A 92 6.40 5.57 1.71
N PHE A 93 6.75 5.65 0.42
CA PHE A 93 5.87 6.18 -0.63
C PHE A 93 4.59 5.37 -0.78
N ASP A 94 4.70 4.04 -0.71
CA ASP A 94 3.54 3.14 -0.79
C ASP A 94 2.60 3.37 0.39
N ASN A 95 3.11 3.41 1.62
CA ASN A 95 2.33 3.70 2.82
C ASN A 95 1.66 5.07 2.80
N ILE A 96 2.43 6.12 2.48
CA ILE A 96 1.91 7.49 2.43
C ILE A 96 0.76 7.55 1.43
N THR A 97 0.94 6.97 0.25
CA THR A 97 -0.12 6.96 -0.77
C THR A 97 -1.30 6.10 -0.35
N HIS A 98 -1.04 4.92 0.20
CA HIS A 98 -2.06 4.00 0.70
C HIS A 98 -3.00 4.70 1.68
N TYR A 99 -2.47 5.48 2.62
CA TYR A 99 -3.28 6.25 3.55
C TYR A 99 -3.89 7.50 2.94
N ALA A 100 -3.14 8.22 2.10
CA ALA A 100 -3.66 9.39 1.43
C ALA A 100 -4.83 9.09 0.47
N ASN A 101 -4.96 7.84 0.02
CA ASN A 101 -6.11 7.35 -0.75
C ASN A 101 -7.43 7.44 0.02
N HIS A 102 -7.38 7.31 1.35
CA HIS A 102 -8.54 7.36 2.24
C HIS A 102 -8.69 8.74 2.87
N TRP A 103 -7.57 9.37 3.25
CA TRP A 103 -7.55 10.69 3.90
C TRP A 103 -6.59 11.65 3.19
N PRO A 104 -7.08 12.68 2.49
CA PRO A 104 -6.21 13.68 1.85
C PRO A 104 -5.22 14.26 2.86
N LEU A 105 -3.94 14.35 2.48
CA LEU A 105 -2.90 14.90 3.35
C LEU A 105 -3.17 16.38 3.69
N PHE A 106 -3.82 17.08 2.77
CA PHE A 106 -4.19 18.48 2.92
C PHE A 106 -5.68 18.69 2.71
N GLY A 107 -6.31 19.47 3.59
CA GLY A 107 -7.68 19.96 3.36
C GLY A 107 -7.77 21.03 2.26
N VAL A 108 -6.64 21.63 1.87
CA VAL A 108 -6.55 22.65 0.82
C VAL A 108 -6.26 21.98 -0.53
N ARG A 109 -7.19 22.15 -1.49
CA ARG A 109 -7.11 21.52 -2.83
C ARG A 109 -5.80 21.78 -3.56
N ALA A 110 -5.22 22.97 -3.45
CA ALA A 110 -3.97 23.32 -4.10
C ALA A 110 -2.77 22.53 -3.53
N LEU A 111 -2.68 22.40 -2.20
CA LEU A 111 -1.62 21.65 -1.55
C LEU A 111 -1.74 20.15 -1.79
N ASP A 112 -2.98 19.62 -1.75
CA ASP A 112 -3.25 18.24 -2.11
C ASP A 112 -2.87 17.96 -3.57
N SER A 113 -3.19 18.87 -4.48
CA SER A 113 -2.78 18.76 -5.88
C SER A 113 -1.25 18.81 -6.01
N LEU A 114 -0.56 19.73 -5.33
CA LEU A 114 0.90 19.79 -5.34
C LEU A 114 1.53 18.46 -4.91
N TRP A 115 1.05 17.88 -3.81
CA TRP A 115 1.50 16.56 -3.36
C TRP A 115 1.22 15.48 -4.43
N ARG A 116 0.00 15.39 -4.96
CA ARG A 116 -0.34 14.42 -6.01
C ARG A 116 0.53 14.56 -7.25
N TRP A 117 0.82 15.79 -7.67
CA TRP A 117 1.64 16.09 -8.84
C TRP A 117 3.13 15.83 -8.62
N SER A 118 3.61 15.98 -7.38
CA SER A 118 5.01 15.64 -7.06
C SER A 118 5.32 14.15 -7.22
N GLY A 119 4.31 13.28 -7.25
CA GLY A 119 4.46 11.86 -7.57
C GLY A 119 5.01 11.59 -8.98
N VAL A 120 4.86 12.55 -9.91
CA VAL A 120 5.50 12.49 -11.24
C VAL A 120 7.01 12.30 -11.14
N LEU A 121 7.65 12.88 -10.13
CA LEU A 121 9.10 12.85 -9.92
C LEU A 121 9.65 11.48 -9.51
N VAL A 122 8.77 10.56 -9.09
CA VAL A 122 9.10 9.18 -8.66
C VAL A 122 8.22 8.14 -9.36
N PHE A 123 7.56 8.52 -10.46
CA PHE A 123 6.67 7.65 -11.23
C PHE A 123 5.57 6.97 -10.39
N TYR A 124 5.12 7.69 -9.37
CA TYR A 124 4.08 7.25 -8.46
C TYR A 124 2.85 8.13 -8.71
N HIS A 125 1.70 7.52 -9.00
CA HIS A 125 0.48 8.24 -9.41
C HIS A 125 -0.63 8.08 -8.37
N PRO A 126 -0.69 8.93 -7.33
CA PRO A 126 -1.58 8.71 -6.19
C PRO A 126 -3.05 8.54 -6.56
N LEU A 127 -3.55 9.27 -7.56
CA LEU A 127 -4.95 9.11 -8.00
C LEU A 127 -5.23 7.78 -8.68
N GLU A 128 -4.30 7.32 -9.51
CA GLU A 128 -4.45 6.04 -10.18
C GLU A 128 -4.44 4.91 -9.17
N ILE A 129 -3.48 4.98 -8.23
CA ILE A 129 -3.34 4.02 -7.14
C ILE A 129 -4.59 4.06 -6.25
N ARG A 130 -5.12 5.24 -5.92
CA ARG A 130 -6.39 5.40 -5.20
C ARG A 130 -7.54 4.68 -5.88
N ALA A 131 -7.65 4.79 -7.20
CA ALA A 131 -8.74 4.17 -7.96
C ALA A 131 -8.64 2.64 -7.92
N ILE A 132 -7.43 2.11 -8.08
CA ILE A 132 -7.14 0.67 -8.00
C ILE A 132 -7.37 0.16 -6.57
N HIS A 133 -6.87 0.88 -5.57
CA HIS A 133 -7.00 0.54 -4.14
C HIS A 133 -8.46 0.52 -3.68
N ASN A 134 -9.26 1.49 -4.11
CA ASN A 134 -10.70 1.48 -3.81
C ASN A 134 -11.45 0.32 -4.47
N ASP A 135 -11.06 -0.07 -5.69
CA ASP A 135 -11.62 -1.27 -6.33
C ASP A 135 -11.20 -2.54 -5.59
N HIS A 136 -9.97 -2.60 -5.08
CA HIS A 136 -9.47 -3.67 -4.25
C HIS A 136 -10.30 -3.86 -2.97
N HIS A 137 -10.54 -2.78 -2.20
CA HIS A 137 -11.44 -2.86 -1.04
C HIS A 137 -12.88 -3.27 -1.41
N ARG A 138 -13.39 -2.82 -2.57
CA ARG A 138 -14.72 -3.24 -3.05
C ARG A 138 -14.78 -4.69 -3.50
N ALA A 139 -13.69 -5.23 -4.05
CA ALA A 139 -13.60 -6.64 -4.41
C ALA A 139 -13.65 -7.51 -3.14
N TYR A 140 -12.95 -7.08 -2.08
CA TYR A 140 -13.04 -7.72 -0.77
C TYR A 140 -14.44 -7.69 -0.16
N ALA A 141 -15.09 -6.54 -0.21
CA ALA A 141 -16.48 -6.43 0.25
C ALA A 141 -17.45 -7.34 -0.53
N ARG A 142 -17.11 -7.75 -1.76
CA ARG A 142 -17.92 -8.64 -2.61
C ARG A 142 -17.52 -10.12 -2.53
N ALA A 143 -16.46 -10.47 -1.80
CA ALA A 143 -15.89 -11.82 -1.78
C ALA A 143 -15.58 -12.40 -3.19
N ASP A 144 -15.36 -11.55 -4.21
CA ASP A 144 -15.02 -11.92 -5.59
C ASP A 144 -13.54 -12.40 -5.71
N ASN A 145 -13.02 -13.04 -4.66
CA ASN A 145 -11.64 -12.87 -4.21
C ASN A 145 -10.61 -13.86 -4.78
N ASP A 146 -11.03 -14.70 -5.74
CA ASP A 146 -10.22 -15.84 -6.19
C ASP A 146 -8.97 -15.47 -7.01
N GLU A 147 -8.96 -14.33 -7.72
CA GLU A 147 -7.97 -14.15 -8.79
C GLU A 147 -7.04 -12.93 -8.70
N LYS A 148 -7.37 -11.88 -7.95
CA LYS A 148 -6.58 -10.63 -8.00
C LYS A 148 -5.39 -10.58 -7.04
N ILE A 149 -5.47 -11.19 -5.85
CA ILE A 149 -4.37 -11.14 -4.87
C ILE A 149 -3.22 -12.06 -5.28
N PHE A 150 -3.55 -13.23 -5.85
CA PHE A 150 -2.57 -14.30 -6.12
C PHE A 150 -2.50 -14.79 -7.57
N GLY A 151 -3.37 -14.28 -8.45
CA GLY A 151 -3.33 -14.49 -9.90
C GLY A 151 -3.36 -15.96 -10.34
N ALA A 152 -4.46 -16.41 -10.93
CA ALA A 152 -4.47 -17.63 -11.76
C ALA A 152 -3.36 -17.62 -12.83
N ARG A 153 -2.95 -16.42 -13.30
CA ARG A 153 -1.81 -16.16 -14.22
C ARG A 153 -0.42 -16.46 -13.67
N GLU A 154 -0.30 -16.79 -12.40
CA GLU A 154 1.00 -17.02 -11.73
C GLU A 154 1.17 -18.43 -11.20
N ARG A 155 0.11 -19.23 -11.23
CA ARG A 155 0.21 -20.67 -11.02
C ARG A 155 1.19 -21.25 -12.05
N GLY A 156 2.24 -21.92 -11.57
CA GLY A 156 3.28 -22.55 -12.39
C GLY A 156 4.50 -21.69 -12.74
N LYS A 157 4.56 -20.39 -12.38
CA LYS A 157 5.78 -19.59 -12.53
C LYS A 157 6.71 -19.79 -11.35
N SER A 158 8.03 -19.81 -11.59
CA SER A 158 8.99 -19.78 -10.48
C SER A 158 8.85 -18.47 -9.69
N PHE A 159 9.04 -18.54 -8.37
CA PHE A 159 9.01 -17.35 -7.51
C PHE A 159 9.96 -16.25 -7.99
N ALA A 160 11.13 -16.63 -8.50
CA ALA A 160 12.10 -15.70 -9.06
C ALA A 160 11.53 -14.94 -10.28
N LEU A 161 10.90 -15.64 -11.23
CA LEU A 161 10.29 -15.00 -12.40
C LEU A 161 9.14 -14.07 -12.00
N TYR A 162 8.37 -14.44 -10.97
CA TYR A 162 7.35 -13.56 -10.40
C TYR A 162 7.94 -12.24 -9.89
N LEU A 163 8.99 -12.30 -9.07
CA LEU A 163 9.64 -11.10 -8.54
C LEU A 163 10.24 -10.23 -9.65
N VAL A 164 10.86 -10.85 -10.66
CA VAL A 164 11.38 -10.12 -11.83
C VAL A 164 10.26 -9.41 -12.58
N HIS A 165 9.14 -10.08 -12.83
CA HIS A 165 7.97 -9.46 -13.47
C HIS A 165 7.40 -8.31 -12.62
N GLY A 166 7.40 -8.46 -11.31
CA GLY A 166 7.04 -7.41 -10.35
C GLY A 166 7.93 -6.18 -10.44
N ALA A 167 9.25 -6.38 -10.38
CA ALA A 167 10.24 -5.31 -10.51
C ALA A 167 10.12 -4.58 -11.86
N LEU A 168 10.00 -5.33 -12.96
CA LEU A 168 9.79 -4.77 -14.30
C LEU A 168 8.42 -4.07 -14.45
N GLY A 169 7.47 -4.35 -13.54
CA GLY A 169 6.19 -3.66 -13.47
C GLY A 169 6.34 -2.14 -13.37
N GLY A 170 7.38 -1.66 -12.68
CA GLY A 170 7.67 -0.22 -12.57
C GLY A 170 8.02 0.43 -13.90
N LEU A 171 8.68 -0.27 -14.82
CA LEU A 171 8.99 0.26 -16.15
C LEU A 171 7.71 0.54 -16.97
N ARG A 172 6.59 -0.10 -16.64
CA ARG A 172 5.30 0.18 -17.30
C ARG A 172 4.80 1.58 -17.00
N SER A 173 5.23 2.21 -15.91
CA SER A 173 4.91 3.61 -15.61
C SER A 173 5.45 4.58 -16.68
N LEU A 174 6.50 4.18 -17.43
CA LEU A 174 7.08 4.96 -18.52
C LEU A 174 6.26 4.93 -19.81
N VAL A 175 5.25 4.06 -19.89
CA VAL A 175 4.44 3.84 -21.09
C VAL A 175 3.08 4.52 -20.88
N PRO A 176 2.89 5.79 -21.27
CA PRO A 176 1.69 6.54 -20.92
C PRO A 176 0.42 5.99 -21.59
N TRP A 177 0.57 5.33 -22.74
CA TRP A 177 -0.50 4.66 -23.49
C TRP A 177 -0.82 3.23 -23.01
N ARG A 178 -0.21 2.76 -21.91
CA ARG A 178 -0.55 1.43 -21.37
C ARG A 178 -2.04 1.35 -21.04
N ALA A 179 -2.61 0.16 -21.22
CA ALA A 179 -3.98 -0.11 -20.83
C ALA A 179 -4.23 0.32 -19.38
N MET A 180 -5.34 1.02 -19.16
CA MET A 180 -5.80 1.40 -17.82
C MET A 180 -6.53 0.23 -17.19
N ASP A 181 -6.35 0.05 -15.88
CA ASP A 181 -7.20 -0.85 -15.11
C ASP A 181 -8.68 -0.47 -15.25
N ALA A 182 -9.56 -1.46 -15.21
CA ALA A 182 -11.00 -1.26 -15.38
C ALA A 182 -11.57 -0.24 -14.38
N SER A 183 -11.03 -0.22 -13.15
CA SER A 183 -11.39 0.75 -12.11
C SER A 183 -11.04 2.19 -12.49
N VAL A 184 -9.89 2.41 -13.12
CA VAL A 184 -9.44 3.71 -13.63
C VAL A 184 -10.25 4.11 -14.86
N ALA A 185 -10.48 3.19 -15.79
CA ALA A 185 -11.28 3.44 -16.99
C ALA A 185 -12.72 3.88 -16.64
N ASN A 186 -13.31 3.29 -15.59
CA ASN A 186 -14.63 3.65 -15.08
C ASN A 186 -14.71 5.09 -14.53
N LEU A 187 -13.58 5.71 -14.18
CA LEU A 187 -13.57 7.12 -13.78
C LEU A 187 -13.95 8.05 -14.94
N ARG A 188 -13.77 7.64 -16.20
CA ARG A 188 -14.11 8.47 -17.36
C ARG A 188 -15.58 8.92 -17.33
N SER A 189 -16.48 8.06 -16.88
CA SER A 189 -17.92 8.38 -16.76
C SER A 189 -18.28 8.93 -15.37
N LYS A 190 -17.67 8.41 -14.30
CA LYS A 190 -18.06 8.75 -12.91
C LYS A 190 -17.39 10.01 -12.36
N ARG A 191 -16.13 10.25 -12.72
CA ARG A 191 -15.25 11.33 -12.24
C ARG A 191 -14.28 11.75 -13.35
N PRO A 192 -14.78 12.41 -14.41
CA PRO A 192 -14.00 12.70 -15.62
C PRO A 192 -12.79 13.61 -15.36
N ASP A 193 -12.86 14.47 -14.35
CA ASP A 193 -11.76 15.30 -13.88
C ASP A 193 -10.58 14.45 -13.35
N GLN A 194 -10.85 13.48 -12.48
CA GLN A 194 -9.84 12.57 -11.94
C GLN A 194 -9.23 11.70 -13.04
N HIS A 195 -10.06 11.22 -13.98
CA HIS A 195 -9.57 10.48 -15.15
C HIS A 195 -8.62 11.32 -16.00
N ARG A 196 -8.99 12.57 -16.32
CA ARG A 196 -8.12 13.49 -17.09
C ARG A 196 -6.82 13.76 -16.36
N GLU A 197 -6.86 13.95 -15.04
CA GLU A 197 -5.66 14.17 -14.23
C GLU A 197 -4.73 12.96 -14.27
N ILE A 198 -5.24 11.73 -14.17
CA ILE A 198 -4.44 10.49 -14.31
C ILE A 198 -3.80 10.41 -15.71
N VAL A 199 -4.57 10.68 -16.78
CA VAL A 199 -4.02 10.72 -18.15
C VAL A 199 -2.88 11.72 -18.22
N LEU A 200 -3.08 12.94 -17.71
CA LEU A 200 -2.08 13.99 -17.76
C LEU A 200 -0.84 13.59 -16.96
N GLN A 201 -0.98 13.07 -15.73
CA GLN A 201 0.14 12.60 -14.92
C GLN A 201 0.97 11.54 -15.62
N ARG A 202 0.35 10.55 -16.29
CA ARG A 202 1.07 9.52 -17.06
C ARG A 202 1.92 10.14 -18.18
N TRP A 203 1.34 11.05 -18.95
CA TRP A 203 2.08 11.74 -20.03
C TRP A 203 3.19 12.64 -19.47
N THR A 204 2.92 13.37 -18.39
CA THR A 204 3.92 14.22 -17.73
C THR A 204 5.07 13.39 -17.16
N SER A 205 4.81 12.22 -16.58
CA SER A 205 5.88 11.30 -16.14
C SER A 205 6.72 10.79 -17.31
N ALA A 206 6.11 10.40 -18.42
CA ALA A 206 6.85 9.99 -19.61
C ALA A 206 7.72 11.12 -20.18
N LEU A 207 7.18 12.35 -20.23
CA LEU A 207 7.93 13.53 -20.66
C LEU A 207 9.06 13.86 -19.68
N PHE A 208 8.78 13.83 -18.37
CA PHE A 208 9.78 14.04 -17.33
C PHE A 208 10.92 13.03 -17.45
N PHE A 209 10.61 11.74 -17.66
CA PHE A 209 11.60 10.70 -17.93
C PHE A 209 12.50 11.07 -19.11
N ALA A 210 11.91 11.46 -20.24
CA ALA A 210 12.67 11.86 -21.42
C ALA A 210 13.60 13.05 -21.13
N VAL A 211 13.13 14.03 -20.36
CA VAL A 211 13.93 15.19 -19.94
C VAL A 211 15.12 14.78 -19.07
N ILE A 212 14.92 13.92 -18.05
CA ILE A 212 16.02 13.51 -17.18
C ILE A 212 17.02 12.59 -17.88
N VAL A 213 16.58 11.74 -18.83
CA VAL A 213 17.48 10.97 -19.70
C VAL A 213 18.31 11.90 -20.59
N TRP A 214 17.70 12.96 -21.13
CA TRP A 214 18.42 13.92 -21.96
C TRP A 214 19.46 14.74 -21.17
N LEU A 215 19.10 15.18 -19.95
CA LEU A 215 19.98 15.99 -19.10
C LEU A 215 21.09 15.18 -18.43
N ALA A 216 20.79 13.96 -17.98
CA ALA A 216 21.69 13.13 -17.19
C ALA A 216 21.48 11.64 -17.52
N PRO A 217 21.87 11.18 -18.73
CA PRO A 217 21.57 9.84 -19.20
C PRO A 217 22.18 8.76 -18.34
N LEU A 218 23.43 8.96 -17.87
CA LEU A 218 24.15 7.96 -17.10
C LEU A 218 23.52 7.80 -15.71
N GLU A 219 23.31 8.88 -14.97
CA GLU A 219 22.65 8.86 -13.66
C GLU A 219 21.23 8.30 -13.76
N THR A 220 20.50 8.69 -14.82
CA THR A 220 19.12 8.23 -15.00
C THR A 220 19.07 6.73 -15.29
N LEU A 221 19.86 6.23 -16.24
CA LEU A 221 19.81 4.82 -16.63
C LEU A 221 20.49 3.90 -15.61
N ALA A 222 21.63 4.31 -15.03
CA ALA A 222 22.42 3.47 -14.14
C ALA A 222 21.96 3.55 -12.67
N LEU A 223 21.38 4.67 -12.24
CA LEU A 223 20.99 4.87 -10.84
C LEU A 223 19.48 5.02 -10.68
N TYR A 224 18.85 5.96 -11.39
CA TYR A 224 17.42 6.26 -11.20
C TYR A 224 16.51 5.07 -11.56
N VAL A 225 16.71 4.47 -12.74
CA VAL A 225 15.87 3.35 -13.20
C VAL A 225 15.97 2.14 -12.26
N PRO A 226 17.17 1.63 -11.89
CA PRO A 226 17.28 0.53 -10.95
C PRO A 226 16.71 0.86 -9.56
N ALA A 227 17.00 2.05 -9.04
CA ALA A 227 16.57 2.49 -7.71
C ALA A 227 15.05 2.67 -7.61
N ILE A 228 14.49 3.56 -8.43
CA ILE A 228 13.11 4.01 -8.29
C ILE A 228 12.15 3.03 -8.97
N LEU A 229 12.42 2.67 -10.23
CA LEU A 229 11.46 1.90 -11.03
C LEU A 229 11.52 0.41 -10.73
N LEU A 230 12.71 -0.17 -10.58
CA LEU A 230 12.86 -1.62 -10.38
C LEU A 230 12.79 -2.00 -8.90
N MET A 231 13.71 -1.47 -8.09
CA MET A 231 13.78 -1.79 -6.67
C MET A 231 12.58 -1.26 -5.91
N GLY A 232 12.06 -0.09 -6.30
CA GLY A 232 10.86 0.44 -5.66
C GLY A 232 9.62 -0.42 -5.90
N SER A 233 9.40 -0.86 -7.14
CA SER A 233 8.30 -1.79 -7.46
C SER A 233 8.44 -3.14 -6.76
N LEU A 234 9.66 -3.66 -6.67
CA LEU A 234 9.95 -4.88 -5.93
C LEU A 234 9.65 -4.73 -4.43
N GLY A 235 10.01 -3.59 -3.83
CA GLY A 235 9.72 -3.27 -2.44
C GLY A 235 8.22 -3.27 -2.15
N SER A 236 7.44 -2.55 -2.96
CA SER A 236 5.98 -2.52 -2.86
C SER A 236 5.36 -3.91 -3.04
N LEU A 237 5.85 -4.72 -3.99
CA LEU A 237 5.38 -6.08 -4.20
C LEU A 237 5.62 -6.98 -2.98
N VAL A 238 6.83 -6.94 -2.42
CA VAL A 238 7.17 -7.76 -1.26
C VAL A 238 6.35 -7.35 -0.05
N MET A 239 6.14 -6.04 0.16
CA MET A 239 5.28 -5.54 1.23
C MET A 239 3.85 -6.07 1.09
N ASN A 240 3.25 -5.91 -0.10
CA ASN A 240 1.92 -6.43 -0.40
C ASN A 240 1.82 -7.95 -0.15
N LEU A 241 2.84 -8.73 -0.55
CA LEU A 241 2.88 -10.15 -0.24
C LEU A 241 2.91 -10.42 1.26
N THR A 242 3.74 -9.71 2.01
CA THR A 242 3.88 -9.93 3.45
C THR A 242 2.66 -9.48 4.25
N ASP A 243 1.92 -8.53 3.72
CA ASP A 243 0.69 -8.02 4.32
C ASP A 243 -0.52 -8.94 4.07
N HIS A 244 -0.46 -9.77 3.02
CA HIS A 244 -1.55 -10.65 2.61
C HIS A 244 -1.24 -12.15 2.70
N ILE A 245 -0.01 -12.58 2.99
CA ILE A 245 0.35 -14.00 3.19
C ILE A 245 0.61 -14.27 4.68
N PRO A 246 0.05 -15.34 5.28
CA PRO A 246 -0.71 -16.45 4.68
C PRO A 246 -2.23 -16.23 4.70
N GLY A 247 -2.70 -15.07 4.25
CA GLY A 247 -4.09 -14.71 4.35
C GLY A 247 -5.04 -15.63 3.57
N ASP A 248 -6.27 -15.73 4.07
CA ASP A 248 -7.38 -16.46 3.46
C ASP A 248 -8.38 -15.46 2.89
N ALA A 249 -8.50 -15.45 1.56
CA ALA A 249 -9.33 -14.50 0.82
C ALA A 249 -10.83 -14.68 1.07
N HIS A 250 -11.25 -15.83 1.61
CA HIS A 250 -12.64 -16.15 1.90
C HIS A 250 -13.03 -15.85 3.34
N HIS A 251 -12.06 -15.48 4.18
CA HIS A 251 -12.29 -15.26 5.60
C HIS A 251 -11.96 -13.81 5.99
N PRO A 252 -12.93 -13.01 6.48
CA PRO A 252 -12.75 -11.58 6.69
C PRO A 252 -11.63 -11.25 7.68
N PHE A 253 -11.49 -12.05 8.74
CA PHE A 253 -10.44 -11.87 9.76
C PHE A 253 -9.09 -12.49 9.38
N ARG A 254 -9.01 -13.18 8.24
CA ARG A 254 -7.77 -13.82 7.79
C ARG A 254 -7.28 -13.28 6.44
N LEU A 255 -7.97 -12.32 5.84
CA LEU A 255 -7.64 -11.74 4.54
C LEU A 255 -6.27 -11.06 4.47
N ALA A 256 -5.83 -10.52 5.59
CA ALA A 256 -4.60 -9.76 5.73
C ALA A 256 -4.00 -10.01 7.10
N THR A 257 -2.75 -9.59 7.27
CA THR A 257 -2.02 -9.80 8.50
C THR A 257 -2.16 -8.64 9.49
N TYR A 258 -1.90 -8.92 10.77
CA TYR A 258 -1.80 -7.90 11.81
C TYR A 258 -0.61 -8.18 12.75
N LEU A 259 -0.16 -7.18 13.51
CA LEU A 259 0.78 -7.35 14.61
C LEU A 259 0.05 -7.26 15.95
N GLN A 260 0.48 -8.08 16.91
CA GLN A 260 -0.12 -8.06 18.24
C GLN A 260 0.15 -6.70 18.92
N PRO A 261 -0.89 -6.02 19.42
CA PRO A 261 -0.75 -4.73 20.07
C PRO A 261 0.17 -4.76 21.30
N SER A 262 0.79 -3.62 21.58
CA SER A 262 1.67 -3.33 22.72
C SER A 262 3.00 -4.11 22.76
N THR A 263 3.37 -4.83 21.70
CA THR A 263 4.66 -5.52 21.62
C THR A 263 5.81 -4.53 21.33
N ARG A 264 7.05 -4.86 21.73
CA ARG A 264 8.23 -4.04 21.37
C ARG A 264 8.40 -3.96 19.85
N ALA A 265 8.10 -5.07 19.17
CA ALA A 265 8.15 -5.16 17.73
C ALA A 265 7.13 -4.22 17.08
N GLU A 266 5.86 -4.23 17.50
CA GLU A 266 4.84 -3.29 17.02
C GLU A 266 5.32 -1.84 17.17
N ARG A 267 5.80 -1.42 18.35
CA ARG A 267 6.28 -0.03 18.56
C ARG A 267 7.43 0.37 17.63
N PHE A 268 8.36 -0.54 17.38
CA PHE A 268 9.46 -0.29 16.46
C PHE A 268 8.95 -0.17 15.02
N TYR A 269 8.09 -1.09 14.59
CA TYR A 269 7.56 -1.10 13.23
C TYR A 269 6.58 0.02 12.96
N ASP A 270 5.78 0.41 13.95
CA ASP A 270 4.90 1.56 13.92
C ASP A 270 5.67 2.85 13.64
N ALA A 271 6.85 3.01 14.25
CA ALA A 271 7.69 4.18 14.07
C ALA A 271 8.29 4.28 12.65
N VAL A 272 8.48 3.15 11.96
CA VAL A 272 9.14 3.11 10.64
C VAL A 272 8.14 2.95 9.49
N ASN A 273 6.98 2.32 9.73
CA ASN A 273 6.01 1.95 8.70
C ASN A 273 4.65 2.64 8.88
N HIS A 274 4.56 3.68 9.70
CA HIS A 274 3.32 4.45 9.90
C HIS A 274 2.10 3.62 10.34
N HIS A 275 2.33 2.54 11.09
CA HIS A 275 1.31 1.56 11.49
C HIS A 275 0.73 0.68 10.37
N THR A 276 1.17 0.78 9.09
CA THR A 276 0.53 0.09 7.95
C THR A 276 0.57 -1.42 8.08
N ALA A 277 1.76 -2.02 8.07
CA ALA A 277 1.90 -3.47 8.23
C ALA A 277 1.33 -3.99 9.55
N ALA A 278 1.43 -3.18 10.61
CA ALA A 278 0.95 -3.58 11.92
C ALA A 278 -0.58 -3.69 11.96
N THR A 279 -1.28 -2.88 11.16
CA THR A 279 -2.73 -2.70 11.22
C THR A 279 -3.46 -3.02 9.92
N HIS A 280 -2.80 -3.67 8.94
CA HIS A 280 -3.35 -3.89 7.60
C HIS A 280 -4.68 -4.64 7.60
N LEU A 281 -4.82 -5.70 8.41
CA LEU A 281 -6.11 -6.38 8.60
C LEU A 281 -7.21 -5.43 9.09
N SER A 282 -6.91 -4.65 10.12
CA SER A 282 -7.86 -3.67 10.68
C SER A 282 -8.22 -2.60 9.65
N HIS A 283 -7.25 -2.19 8.82
CA HIS A 283 -7.46 -1.26 7.71
C HIS A 283 -8.44 -1.82 6.66
N HIS A 284 -8.28 -3.09 6.26
CA HIS A 284 -9.20 -3.72 5.32
C HIS A 284 -10.62 -3.85 5.86
N LEU A 285 -10.76 -4.18 7.13
CA LEU A 285 -12.07 -4.31 7.78
C LEU A 285 -12.75 -2.96 7.99
N TYR A 286 -11.97 -1.92 8.33
CA TYR A 286 -12.49 -0.60 8.71
C TYR A 286 -11.71 0.54 8.02
N PRO A 287 -11.79 0.67 6.69
CA PRO A 287 -11.00 1.64 5.93
C PRO A 287 -11.37 3.10 6.21
N ASN A 288 -12.48 3.36 6.91
CA ASN A 288 -12.91 4.71 7.29
C ASN A 288 -12.27 5.21 8.59
N VAL A 289 -11.63 4.33 9.37
CA VAL A 289 -10.93 4.69 10.60
C VAL A 289 -9.55 5.20 10.24
N HIS A 290 -9.28 6.47 10.55
CA HIS A 290 -8.00 7.09 10.23
C HIS A 290 -6.82 6.30 10.82
N TRP A 291 -5.78 6.10 10.03
CA TRP A 291 -4.67 5.18 10.33
C TRP A 291 -4.00 5.38 11.69
N VAL A 292 -3.86 6.63 12.17
CA VAL A 292 -3.30 6.95 13.50
C VAL A 292 -4.10 6.31 14.65
N HIS A 293 -5.36 5.98 14.40
CA HIS A 293 -6.30 5.41 15.36
C HIS A 293 -6.49 3.89 15.18
N LEU A 294 -6.00 3.31 14.08
CA LEU A 294 -6.10 1.87 13.84
C LEU A 294 -5.45 1.01 14.93
N PRO A 295 -4.29 1.36 15.53
CA PRO A 295 -3.73 0.55 16.63
C PRO A 295 -4.67 0.44 17.82
N ALA A 296 -5.36 1.54 18.16
CA ALA A 296 -6.32 1.56 19.26
C ALA A 296 -7.58 0.74 18.94
N LEU A 297 -8.06 0.78 17.69
CA LEU A 297 -9.15 -0.09 17.26
C LEU A 297 -8.72 -1.56 17.27
N GLN A 298 -7.54 -1.86 16.73
CA GLN A 298 -6.98 -3.21 16.69
C GLN A 298 -6.84 -3.81 18.09
N ALA A 299 -6.40 -3.03 19.07
CA ALA A 299 -6.36 -3.45 20.47
C ALA A 299 -7.75 -3.86 21.01
N ARG A 300 -8.83 -3.17 20.60
CA ARG A 300 -10.20 -3.55 20.95
C ARG A 300 -10.68 -4.80 20.20
N LEU A 301 -10.16 -5.05 19.00
CA LEU A 301 -10.50 -6.19 18.15
C LEU A 301 -9.64 -7.44 18.40
N ALA A 302 -8.52 -7.31 19.12
CA ALA A 302 -7.55 -8.39 19.36
C ALA A 302 -8.19 -9.70 19.86
N PRO A 303 -9.18 -9.70 20.79
CA PRO A 303 -9.83 -10.95 21.21
C PRO A 303 -10.58 -11.67 20.09
N ILE A 304 -11.15 -10.92 19.13
CA ILE A 304 -11.82 -11.48 17.96
C ILE A 304 -10.77 -12.05 17.00
N TYR A 305 -9.69 -11.31 16.76
CA TYR A 305 -8.59 -11.76 15.90
C TYR A 305 -7.94 -13.05 16.40
N GLU A 306 -7.74 -13.17 17.71
CA GLU A 306 -7.21 -14.38 18.34
C GLU A 306 -8.17 -15.57 18.18
N ARG A 307 -9.47 -15.37 18.44
CA ARG A 307 -10.50 -16.41 18.29
C ARG A 307 -10.60 -16.90 16.84
N GLN A 308 -10.47 -15.99 15.89
CA GLN A 308 -10.57 -16.24 14.45
C GLN A 308 -9.25 -16.65 13.79
N ALA A 309 -8.21 -16.89 14.59
CA ALA A 309 -6.87 -17.26 14.12
C ALA A 309 -6.35 -16.34 13.01
N ALA A 310 -6.56 -15.03 13.16
CA ALA A 310 -6.08 -14.01 12.24
C ALA A 310 -4.55 -14.15 12.05
N PRO A 311 -4.05 -14.11 10.79
CA PRO A 311 -2.65 -14.34 10.52
C PRO A 311 -1.81 -13.18 11.05
N ARG A 312 -0.69 -13.52 11.67
CA ARG A 312 0.27 -12.52 12.14
C ARG A 312 1.20 -12.11 11.02
N SER A 313 1.55 -10.83 10.98
CA SER A 313 2.38 -10.30 9.91
C SER A 313 3.75 -10.95 9.90
N LEU A 314 4.18 -11.37 8.72
CA LEU A 314 5.54 -11.87 8.48
C LEU A 314 6.55 -10.72 8.41
N LEU A 315 6.08 -9.46 8.51
CA LEU A 315 6.94 -8.27 8.48
C LEU A 315 7.99 -8.19 9.58
N LEU A 316 7.89 -8.99 10.64
CA LEU A 316 8.97 -9.11 11.63
C LEU A 316 10.32 -9.47 10.96
N ASN A 317 10.30 -9.98 9.73
CA ASN A 317 11.49 -10.28 8.95
C ASN A 317 11.70 -9.40 7.72
N SER A 318 10.71 -8.62 7.25
CA SER A 318 10.81 -7.92 5.95
C SER A 318 11.00 -6.43 6.05
N THR A 319 11.98 -6.00 5.24
CA THR A 319 12.02 -4.73 4.52
C THR A 319 12.29 -3.45 5.32
N LEU A 320 12.00 -3.36 6.62
CA LEU A 320 11.96 -2.04 7.28
C LEU A 320 13.30 -1.34 7.57
N LEU A 321 14.46 -1.88 7.19
CA LEU A 321 15.75 -1.21 7.42
C LEU A 321 16.68 -1.14 6.21
N GLY A 322 16.17 -1.38 5.00
CA GLY A 322 17.07 -1.51 3.83
C GLY A 322 18.10 -2.63 4.04
N ASN A 323 17.80 -3.61 4.90
CA ASN A 323 18.70 -4.70 5.23
C ASN A 323 18.53 -5.82 4.19
N PRO A 324 19.52 -6.03 3.29
CA PRO A 324 19.41 -7.03 2.23
C PRO A 324 19.32 -8.47 2.75
N LEU A 325 19.85 -8.76 3.93
CA LEU A 325 19.80 -10.10 4.53
C LEU A 325 18.39 -10.43 5.06
N ALA A 326 17.76 -9.46 5.72
CA ALA A 326 16.38 -9.57 6.18
C ALA A 326 15.43 -9.74 4.98
N PHE A 327 15.66 -8.96 3.92
CA PHE A 327 14.94 -9.08 2.65
C PHE A 327 15.08 -10.50 2.05
N ALA A 328 16.30 -11.04 1.95
CA ALA A 328 16.53 -12.39 1.45
C ALA A 328 15.83 -13.47 2.30
N SER A 329 15.85 -13.32 3.64
CA SER A 329 15.16 -14.23 4.56
C SER A 329 13.65 -14.29 4.28
N VAL A 330 13.05 -13.13 4.00
CA VAL A 330 11.61 -13.04 3.69
C VAL A 330 11.30 -13.65 2.35
N LEU A 331 12.12 -13.38 1.33
CA LEU A 331 11.95 -14.02 0.04
C LEU A 331 11.98 -15.55 0.17
N ARG A 332 12.83 -16.09 1.05
CA ARG A 332 12.86 -17.53 1.37
C ARG A 332 11.56 -17.98 2.03
N VAL A 333 11.08 -17.31 3.08
CA VAL A 333 9.83 -17.66 3.78
C VAL A 333 8.62 -17.55 2.85
N LEU A 334 8.54 -16.51 2.02
CA LEU A 334 7.49 -16.33 1.03
C LEU A 334 7.52 -17.44 -0.02
N ARG A 335 8.71 -17.87 -0.45
CA ARG A 335 8.88 -19.02 -1.36
C ARG A 335 8.39 -20.32 -0.71
N GLU A 336 8.77 -20.61 0.52
CA GLU A 336 8.33 -21.82 1.23
C GLU A 336 6.79 -21.82 1.37
N ARG A 337 6.21 -20.74 1.89
CA ARG A 337 4.76 -20.66 2.15
C ARG A 337 3.89 -20.59 0.89
N ARG A 338 4.37 -19.98 -0.19
CA ARG A 338 3.60 -19.89 -1.46
C ARG A 338 3.61 -21.20 -2.25
N PHE A 339 4.63 -22.03 -2.10
CA PHE A 339 4.82 -23.23 -2.91
C PHE A 339 4.62 -24.55 -2.17
N GLU A 340 4.48 -24.56 -0.83
CA GLU A 340 4.07 -25.75 -0.07
C GLU A 340 2.57 -26.11 -0.25
N GLY A 341 1.72 -25.16 -0.65
CA GLY A 341 0.32 -25.41 -1.00
C GLY A 341 0.07 -25.78 -2.48
N ALA A 342 1.14 -25.95 -3.27
CA ALA A 342 1.08 -26.22 -4.71
C ALA A 342 1.72 -27.57 -5.11
N ALA A 343 1.76 -28.52 -4.17
CA ALA A 343 1.97 -29.92 -4.53
C ALA A 343 0.67 -30.47 -5.17
N PRO A 344 0.77 -31.18 -6.31
CA PRO A 344 -0.40 -31.77 -6.98
C PRO A 344 -1.13 -32.81 -6.14
#